data_AF-A0A0D9XLD7-F1
#
_entry.id   AF-A0A0D9XLD7-F1
#
_cell.length_a   1.000
_cell.length_b   1.000
_cell.length_c   1.000
_cell.angle_alpha   90.00
_cell.angle_beta   90.00
_cell.angle_gamma   90.00
#
_symmetry.space_group_name_H-M   'P 1'
#
loop_
_entity.id
_entity.type
_entity.pdbx_description
1 polymer ?
#
loop_
_entity_poly.entity_id
_entity_poly.type
_entity_poly.pdbx_seq_one_letter_code
_entity_poly.pdbx_strand_id
1 'polypeptide(L)'
;MENTVESQYESAFVWNKFLVQGFQEQIKSPFWTVPLVHGYFRQVKMSVPKKDFWLTIIARRSHHFAGPRFLKRGVNELGQVANDVETEQIVFEDTDDKIPPQITSVVQRRGSVPLHWSQETPQFRIKTDILINRDEEYKATRLHFESLMARHGNPIIVLNLLKIFEKKPHESALQLEFARTIDDINENSPAENLILYACMDMKYYSQRGGILPYLLLVGSSALERTGIFHCRITPTSASGDSTWKEEVVRAQLGVLRTNCLDCLDRTNSAQYAYAITAFGHQLEALGLIEELKISEDDPLFHNVMDLYEEMGDVLSMQYTGSAAQHKMFWDIKGQSCVISSFQEVIRSIQPYMHNTLWDRGKQDALNVLFGHCQPQQGKPLPPLLCGSEASCNDEEHGSGSNTMVQGRHLVLGTQNRTREPKYQKAFYSNFMEDLPPAGSLKKSSVLPLPAAAPTDEHVDE
;
A
#
# COMPACT_ATOMS: atom_id res chain seq x y z
N MET A 1 0.05 31.80 -21.31
CA MET A 1 0.21 30.44 -20.75
C MET A 1 0.43 30.62 -19.25
N GLU A 2 -0.67 30.68 -18.50
CA GLU A 2 -0.61 30.69 -17.03
C GLU A 2 -0.31 29.25 -16.58
N ASN A 3 0.95 28.95 -16.33
CA ASN A 3 1.33 27.73 -15.62
C ASN A 3 0.99 27.93 -14.15
N THR A 4 -0.25 27.64 -13.76
CA THR A 4 -0.63 27.50 -12.36
C THR A 4 0.17 26.33 -11.77
N VAL A 5 0.85 26.59 -10.66
CA VAL A 5 1.71 25.66 -9.90
C VAL A 5 0.99 24.34 -9.53
N GLU A 6 -0.34 24.32 -9.60
CA GLU A 6 -1.17 23.12 -9.45
C GLU A 6 -0.82 21.99 -10.42
N SER A 7 -0.17 22.25 -11.56
CA SER A 7 0.13 21.20 -12.55
C SER A 7 1.41 20.37 -12.28
N GLN A 8 2.23 20.72 -11.29
CA GLN A 8 3.55 20.08 -11.09
C GLN A 8 3.57 19.00 -10.00
N TYR A 9 2.65 19.03 -9.04
CA TYR A 9 2.69 18.16 -7.87
C TYR A 9 1.37 17.43 -7.66
N GLU A 10 1.47 16.16 -7.32
CA GLU A 10 0.31 15.32 -7.04
C GLU A 10 -0.39 15.74 -5.75
N SER A 11 -1.60 16.28 -5.86
CA SER A 11 -2.36 16.87 -4.75
C SER A 11 -2.41 15.94 -3.53
N ALA A 12 -2.64 14.64 -3.75
CA ALA A 12 -2.80 13.63 -2.70
C ALA A 12 -1.61 13.58 -1.73
N PHE A 13 -0.40 13.92 -2.15
CA PHE A 13 0.80 13.82 -1.33
C PHE A 13 1.33 15.16 -0.82
N VAL A 14 0.72 16.29 -1.19
CA VAL A 14 1.10 17.63 -0.71
C VAL A 14 0.35 17.97 0.58
N TRP A 15 0.94 17.64 1.72
CA TRP A 15 0.30 17.76 3.04
C TRP A 15 0.04 19.21 3.49
N ASN A 16 0.85 20.15 3.02
CA ASN A 16 0.68 21.57 3.33
C ASN A 16 -0.13 22.33 2.27
N LYS A 17 -0.82 21.63 1.34
CA LYS A 17 -1.56 22.25 0.23
C LYS A 17 -2.50 23.37 0.72
N PHE A 18 -3.33 23.07 1.72
CA PHE A 18 -4.26 24.04 2.28
C PHE A 18 -3.55 25.25 2.93
N LEU A 19 -2.46 24.99 3.67
CA LEU A 19 -1.71 26.04 4.37
C LEU A 19 -1.07 27.05 3.43
N VAL A 20 -0.61 26.60 2.25
CA VAL A 20 0.09 27.45 1.28
C VAL A 20 -0.85 28.08 0.26
N GLN A 21 -2.12 27.63 0.19
CA GLN A 21 -3.09 28.05 -0.83
C GLN A 21 -3.22 29.58 -0.92
N GLY A 22 -3.46 30.26 0.20
CA GLY A 22 -3.59 31.73 0.21
C GLY A 22 -2.31 32.45 -0.26
N PHE A 23 -1.13 31.88 0.02
CA PHE A 23 0.14 32.43 -0.45
C PHE A 23 0.31 32.25 -1.96
N GLN A 24 -0.06 31.07 -2.48
CA GLN A 24 -0.01 30.76 -3.91
C GLN A 24 -0.98 31.62 -4.72
N GLU A 25 -2.20 31.84 -4.22
CA GLU A 25 -3.21 32.67 -4.87
C GLU A 25 -2.76 34.14 -4.99
N GLN A 26 -2.06 34.66 -3.98
CA GLN A 26 -1.63 36.07 -3.93
C GLN A 26 -0.32 36.32 -4.67
N ILE A 27 0.71 35.51 -4.44
CA ILE A 27 2.06 35.75 -4.99
C ILE A 27 2.19 35.19 -6.42
N LYS A 28 1.39 34.18 -6.77
CA LYS A 28 1.44 33.49 -8.08
C LYS A 28 2.85 33.05 -8.47
N SER A 29 3.65 32.65 -7.49
CA SER A 29 5.04 32.22 -7.68
C SER A 29 5.32 30.95 -6.88
N PRO A 30 5.81 29.87 -7.52
CA PRO A 30 6.13 28.61 -6.83
C PRO A 30 7.34 28.74 -5.90
N PHE A 31 8.22 29.73 -6.11
CA PHE A 31 9.49 29.87 -5.38
C PHE A 31 9.33 30.04 -3.87
N TRP A 32 8.16 30.52 -3.41
CA TRP A 32 7.90 30.79 -2.00
C TRP A 32 7.20 29.65 -1.26
N THR A 33 6.80 28.60 -1.97
CA THR A 33 6.04 27.49 -1.38
C THR A 33 6.72 26.17 -1.68
N VAL A 34 7.05 25.43 -0.63
CA VAL A 34 7.67 24.10 -0.76
C VAL A 34 6.61 23.04 -0.43
N PRO A 35 6.28 22.13 -1.37
CA PRO A 35 5.40 20.99 -1.09
C PRO A 35 6.03 20.07 -0.04
N LEU A 36 5.25 19.71 0.99
CA LEU A 36 5.68 18.79 2.03
C LEU A 36 4.99 17.45 1.89
N VAL A 37 5.79 16.38 1.93
CA VAL A 37 5.32 15.00 1.96
C VAL A 37 5.39 14.48 3.38
N HIS A 38 4.34 13.79 3.83
CA HIS A 38 4.36 13.04 5.08
C HIS A 38 4.57 11.55 4.80
N GLY A 39 5.53 10.93 5.47
CA GLY A 39 5.80 9.51 5.35
C GLY A 39 7.23 9.18 5.75
N TYR A 40 8.03 8.64 4.85
CA TYR A 40 9.39 8.18 5.10
C TYR A 40 10.33 8.51 3.93
N PHE A 41 11.58 8.85 4.23
CA PHE A 41 12.65 9.01 3.25
C PHE A 41 13.95 8.48 3.85
N ARG A 42 14.62 7.59 3.12
CA ARG A 42 15.95 7.11 3.48
C ARG A 42 16.72 6.73 2.22
N GLN A 43 17.95 7.20 2.14
CA GLN A 43 18.90 6.83 1.11
C GLN A 43 20.13 6.22 1.78
N VAL A 44 20.59 5.08 1.26
CA VAL A 44 21.78 4.38 1.76
C VAL A 44 22.66 3.96 0.61
N LYS A 45 23.97 4.02 0.85
CA LYS A 45 24.98 3.52 -0.07
C LYS A 45 25.22 2.04 0.22
N MET A 46 25.23 1.21 -0.82
CA MET A 46 25.52 -0.21 -0.76
C MET A 46 26.56 -0.57 -1.83
N SER A 47 27.16 -1.74 -1.71
CA SER A 47 28.22 -2.19 -2.59
C SER A 47 27.99 -3.64 -3.01
N VAL A 48 28.24 -3.91 -4.29
CA VAL A 48 28.50 -5.24 -4.84
C VAL A 48 29.98 -5.29 -5.23
N PRO A 49 30.57 -6.46 -5.57
CA PRO A 49 31.98 -6.53 -5.93
C PRO A 49 32.37 -5.49 -7.01
N LYS A 50 33.26 -4.56 -6.65
CA LYS A 50 33.84 -3.50 -7.50
C LYS A 50 32.89 -2.37 -7.92
N LYS A 51 31.65 -2.32 -7.42
CA LYS A 51 30.72 -1.23 -7.74
C LYS A 51 29.89 -0.83 -6.53
N ASP A 52 29.70 0.47 -6.41
CA ASP A 52 28.85 1.07 -5.40
C ASP A 52 27.56 1.60 -6.04
N PHE A 53 26.49 1.66 -5.27
CA PHE A 53 25.21 2.19 -5.71
C PHE A 53 24.40 2.75 -4.54
N TRP A 54 23.42 3.57 -4.86
CA TRP A 54 22.49 4.14 -3.90
C TRP A 54 21.14 3.44 -3.97
N LEU A 55 20.62 3.03 -2.82
CA LEU A 55 19.23 2.59 -2.64
C LEU A 55 18.46 3.68 -1.90
N THR A 56 17.36 4.15 -2.48
CA THR A 56 16.47 5.15 -1.86
C THR A 56 15.08 4.57 -1.69
N ILE A 57 14.53 4.67 -0.47
CA ILE A 57 13.15 4.32 -0.15
C ILE A 57 12.39 5.59 0.20
N ILE A 58 11.29 5.83 -0.51
CA ILE A 58 10.37 6.93 -0.24
C ILE A 58 8.99 6.34 0.03
N ALA A 59 8.39 6.66 1.17
CA ALA A 59 6.98 6.37 1.43
C ALA A 59 6.21 7.68 1.53
N ARG A 60 5.18 7.84 0.70
CA ARG A 60 4.32 9.01 0.63
C ARG A 60 2.94 8.63 1.11
N ARG A 61 2.51 9.17 2.24
CA ARG A 61 1.16 8.96 2.76
C ARG A 61 0.20 9.97 2.16
N SER A 62 -0.93 9.51 1.67
CA SER A 62 -1.98 10.40 1.18
C SER A 62 -2.58 11.20 2.34
N HIS A 63 -2.81 12.50 2.12
CA HIS A 63 -3.61 13.32 3.03
C HIS A 63 -5.12 13.12 2.80
N HIS A 64 -5.52 12.60 1.65
CA HIS A 64 -6.92 12.29 1.35
C HIS A 64 -7.42 11.19 2.29
N PHE A 65 -8.59 11.44 2.88
CA PHE A 65 -9.22 10.57 3.89
C PHE A 65 -8.27 10.17 5.04
N ALA A 66 -7.32 11.05 5.39
CA ALA A 66 -6.36 10.83 6.46
C ALA A 66 -7.03 10.95 7.84
N GLY A 67 -6.63 10.06 8.74
CA GLY A 67 -7.04 10.09 10.13
C GLY A 67 -6.51 8.92 10.94
N PRO A 68 -6.83 8.88 12.24
CA PRO A 68 -6.46 7.81 13.13
C PRO A 68 -7.18 6.49 12.83
N ARG A 69 -6.57 5.38 13.25
CA ARG A 69 -6.93 4.01 12.87
C ARG A 69 -8.39 3.62 13.11
N PHE A 70 -9.04 4.14 14.14
CA PHE A 70 -10.43 3.76 14.45
C PHE A 70 -11.47 4.79 13.99
N LEU A 71 -11.04 5.98 13.57
CA LEU A 71 -11.92 7.03 13.05
C LEU A 71 -12.02 7.01 11.53
N LYS A 72 -10.96 6.55 10.83
CA LYS A 72 -10.91 6.47 9.38
C LYS A 72 -10.50 5.07 8.94
N ARG A 73 -11.44 4.34 8.34
CA ARG A 73 -11.26 3.02 7.74
C ARG A 73 -12.08 2.93 6.46
N GLY A 74 -11.67 2.04 5.57
CA GLY A 74 -12.38 1.85 4.31
C GLY A 74 -12.09 2.93 3.28
N VAL A 75 -13.09 3.18 2.44
CA VAL A 75 -13.10 4.18 1.38
C VAL A 75 -14.15 5.25 1.69
N ASN A 76 -13.92 6.48 1.25
CA ASN A 76 -14.93 7.54 1.23
C ASN A 76 -15.68 7.57 -0.11
N GLU A 77 -16.71 8.40 -0.22
CA GLU A 77 -17.57 8.52 -1.42
C GLU A 77 -16.80 8.95 -2.68
N LEU A 78 -15.62 9.57 -2.51
CA LEU A 78 -14.74 10.01 -3.59
C LEU A 78 -13.74 8.92 -4.05
N GLY A 79 -13.84 7.70 -3.52
CA GLY A 79 -12.91 6.61 -3.85
C GLY A 79 -11.54 6.73 -3.16
N GLN A 80 -11.40 7.58 -2.15
CA GLN A 80 -10.16 7.76 -1.39
C GLN A 80 -10.16 6.85 -0.16
N VAL A 81 -9.09 6.09 -0.01
CA VAL A 81 -8.97 5.07 1.04
C VAL A 81 -8.16 5.56 2.22
N ALA A 82 -8.53 5.08 3.41
CA ALA A 82 -7.80 5.41 4.62
C ALA A 82 -6.40 4.78 4.59
N ASN A 83 -5.43 5.48 5.17
CA ASN A 83 -4.03 5.04 5.25
C ASN A 83 -3.44 4.59 3.90
N ASP A 84 -3.79 5.31 2.82
CA ASP A 84 -3.19 5.10 1.51
C ASP A 84 -1.73 5.57 1.52
N VAL A 85 -0.81 4.68 1.17
CA VAL A 85 0.62 4.95 1.11
C VAL A 85 1.18 4.40 -0.18
N GLU A 86 1.97 5.23 -0.85
CA GLU A 86 2.79 4.85 -1.98
C GLU A 86 4.23 4.71 -1.54
N THR A 87 4.82 3.54 -1.78
CA THR A 87 6.22 3.26 -1.49
C THR A 87 6.97 3.12 -2.81
N GLU A 88 8.02 3.89 -2.96
CA GLU A 88 8.90 3.88 -4.12
C GLU A 88 10.31 3.50 -3.70
N GLN A 89 10.91 2.59 -4.46
CA GLN A 89 12.27 2.11 -4.29
C GLN A 89 13.08 2.47 -5.53
N ILE A 90 14.11 3.29 -5.35
CA ILE A 90 14.95 3.83 -6.44
C ILE A 90 16.37 3.32 -6.27
N VAL A 91 16.97 2.85 -7.37
CA VAL A 91 18.37 2.40 -7.40
C VAL A 91 19.12 3.04 -8.56
N PHE A 92 20.31 3.57 -8.28
CA PHE A 92 21.23 4.07 -9.31
C PHE A 92 22.68 3.85 -8.87
N GLU A 93 23.58 3.64 -9.85
CA GLU A 93 25.01 3.43 -9.63
C GLU A 93 25.68 4.69 -9.05
N ASP A 94 26.60 4.52 -8.11
CA ASP A 94 27.38 5.61 -7.54
C ASP A 94 28.59 5.88 -8.43
N THR A 95 28.48 6.92 -9.25
CA THR A 95 29.52 7.34 -10.19
C THR A 95 30.07 8.71 -9.79
N ASP A 96 31.31 9.01 -10.18
CA ASP A 96 31.90 10.35 -9.97
C ASP A 96 31.15 11.47 -10.71
N ASP A 97 30.33 11.10 -11.70
CA ASP A 97 29.47 12.03 -12.42
C ASP A 97 28.35 12.58 -11.54
N LYS A 98 28.03 13.88 -11.71
CA LYS A 98 26.95 14.56 -10.98
C LYS A 98 25.57 13.94 -11.23
N ILE A 99 25.40 13.27 -12.38
CA ILE A 99 24.14 12.66 -12.80
C ILE A 99 24.42 11.17 -13.06
N PRO A 100 23.64 10.26 -12.46
CA PRO A 100 23.86 8.84 -12.68
C PRO A 100 23.56 8.46 -14.14
N PRO A 101 24.34 7.56 -14.74
CA PRO A 101 24.14 7.14 -16.13
C PRO A 101 22.86 6.33 -16.31
N GLN A 102 22.38 5.69 -15.23
CA GLN A 102 21.17 4.88 -15.23
C GLN A 102 20.47 4.98 -13.88
N ILE A 103 19.14 4.97 -13.92
CA ILE A 103 18.28 4.98 -12.74
C ILE A 103 17.14 3.99 -12.93
N THR A 104 16.80 3.28 -11.87
CA THR A 104 15.63 2.41 -11.82
C THR A 104 14.71 2.83 -10.69
N SER A 105 13.41 2.61 -10.86
CA SER A 105 12.41 2.85 -9.82
C SER A 105 11.33 1.77 -9.87
N VAL A 106 10.79 1.41 -8.70
CA VAL A 106 9.63 0.53 -8.57
C VAL A 106 8.69 1.08 -7.51
N VAL A 107 7.40 1.12 -7.83
CA VAL A 107 6.35 1.64 -6.97
C VAL A 107 5.41 0.51 -6.54
N GLN A 108 5.00 0.56 -5.27
CA GLN A 108 3.97 -0.32 -4.71
C GLN A 108 3.03 0.47 -3.81
N ARG A 109 1.80 -0.01 -3.63
CA ARG A 109 0.77 0.65 -2.83
C ARG A 109 0.36 -0.18 -1.64
N ARG A 110 -0.05 0.48 -0.57
CA ARG A 110 -0.80 -0.14 0.53
C ARG A 110 -1.91 0.78 1.00
N GLY A 111 -2.98 0.20 1.52
CA GLY A 111 -4.09 0.99 2.04
C GLY A 111 -5.12 0.16 2.79
N SER A 112 -6.14 0.84 3.31
CA SER A 112 -7.34 0.16 3.80
C SER A 112 -8.04 -0.60 2.68
N VAL A 113 -8.81 -1.63 3.05
CA VAL A 113 -9.66 -2.37 2.12
C VAL A 113 -10.70 -1.38 1.56
N PRO A 114 -10.80 -1.20 0.23
CA PRO A 114 -11.65 -0.16 -0.38
C PRO A 114 -13.12 -0.58 -0.38
N LEU A 115 -13.70 -0.66 0.81
CA LEU A 115 -15.13 -0.84 1.06
C LEU A 115 -15.56 0.23 2.05
N HIS A 116 -16.85 0.56 2.10
CA HIS A 116 -17.38 1.35 3.22
C HIS A 116 -17.49 0.44 4.44
N TRP A 117 -16.56 0.56 5.38
CA TRP A 117 -16.61 -0.19 6.62
C TRP A 117 -16.02 0.59 7.78
N SER A 118 -16.58 0.34 8.96
CA SER A 118 -16.14 0.94 10.21
C SER A 118 -15.94 -0.13 11.27
N GLN A 119 -15.22 0.25 12.31
CA GLN A 119 -15.01 -0.60 13.47
C GLN A 119 -15.19 0.26 14.71
N GLU A 120 -16.38 0.20 15.30
CA GLU A 120 -16.66 0.93 16.53
C GLU A 120 -15.77 0.41 17.65
N THR A 121 -15.20 1.30 18.47
CA THR A 121 -14.44 0.90 19.66
C THR A 121 -15.19 1.32 20.92
N PRO A 122 -16.16 0.53 21.42
CA PRO A 122 -16.64 0.74 22.78
C PRO A 122 -15.46 0.68 23.74
N GLN A 123 -15.43 1.63 24.69
CA GLN A 123 -14.32 2.00 25.57
C GLN A 123 -13.63 0.84 26.33
N PHE A 124 -14.16 -0.37 26.30
CA PHE A 124 -13.71 -1.52 27.10
C PHE A 124 -13.66 -2.87 26.35
N ARG A 125 -13.89 -2.94 25.03
CA ARG A 125 -13.75 -4.22 24.27
C ARG A 125 -12.50 -4.23 23.39
N ILE A 126 -11.67 -5.26 23.59
CA ILE A 126 -10.42 -5.48 22.83
C ILE A 126 -10.70 -5.91 21.38
N LYS A 127 -11.82 -6.59 21.11
CA LYS A 127 -12.24 -6.98 19.75
C LYS A 127 -13.64 -6.49 19.49
N THR A 128 -13.79 -5.71 18.42
CA THR A 128 -15.03 -5.05 18.07
C THR A 128 -15.46 -5.42 16.68
N ASP A 129 -16.77 -5.42 16.43
CA ASP A 129 -17.33 -5.95 15.20
C ASP A 129 -17.04 -5.01 14.03
N ILE A 130 -16.79 -5.61 12.86
CA ILE A 130 -16.63 -4.87 11.61
C ILE A 130 -18.02 -4.63 11.05
N LEU A 131 -18.37 -3.37 10.89
CA LEU A 131 -19.61 -2.93 10.27
C LEU A 131 -19.33 -2.63 8.81
N ILE A 132 -19.95 -3.39 7.91
CA ILE A 132 -19.82 -3.20 6.47
C ILE A 132 -21.08 -2.49 5.99
N ASN A 133 -20.89 -1.29 5.47
CA ASN A 133 -21.94 -0.51 4.83
C ASN A 133 -21.82 -0.73 3.33
N ARG A 134 -22.89 -1.20 2.69
CA ARG A 134 -22.90 -1.42 1.24
C ARG A 134 -23.28 -0.11 0.57
N ASP A 135 -22.39 0.38 -0.28
CA ASP A 135 -22.70 1.41 -1.26
C ASP A 135 -23.49 0.77 -2.41
N GLU A 136 -24.37 1.54 -3.03
CA GLU A 136 -25.09 1.11 -4.22
C GLU A 136 -24.06 0.84 -5.34
N GLU A 137 -24.09 -0.38 -5.89
CA GLU A 137 -23.22 -0.80 -7.01
C GLU A 137 -21.70 -0.67 -6.78
N TYR A 138 -21.28 -0.55 -5.50
CA TYR A 138 -19.87 -0.36 -5.11
C TYR A 138 -19.19 0.84 -5.79
N LYS A 139 -19.92 1.94 -6.01
CA LYS A 139 -19.44 3.14 -6.72
C LYS A 139 -18.12 3.68 -6.16
N ALA A 140 -18.01 3.84 -4.84
CA ALA A 140 -16.76 4.33 -4.23
C ALA A 140 -15.56 3.39 -4.49
N THR A 141 -15.79 2.07 -4.49
CA THR A 141 -14.74 1.09 -4.80
C THR A 141 -14.33 1.14 -6.28
N ARG A 142 -15.29 1.36 -7.19
CA ARG A 142 -15.02 1.56 -8.63
C ARG A 142 -14.15 2.79 -8.84
N LEU A 143 -14.56 3.95 -8.31
CA LEU A 143 -13.79 5.20 -8.37
C LEU A 143 -12.37 5.04 -7.84
N HIS A 144 -12.22 4.26 -6.76
CA HIS A 144 -10.91 3.97 -6.19
C HIS A 144 -9.98 3.26 -7.18
N PHE A 145 -10.46 2.20 -7.82
CA PHE A 145 -9.67 1.43 -8.78
C PHE A 145 -9.45 2.17 -10.10
N GLU A 146 -10.42 2.95 -10.56
CA GLU A 146 -10.26 3.88 -11.69
C GLU A 146 -9.14 4.88 -11.42
N SER A 147 -9.07 5.46 -10.22
CA SER A 147 -7.98 6.36 -9.83
C SER A 147 -6.62 5.66 -9.78
N LEU A 148 -6.57 4.37 -9.40
CA LEU A 148 -5.34 3.59 -9.42
C LEU A 148 -4.90 3.27 -10.85
N MET A 149 -5.82 2.84 -11.72
CA MET A 149 -5.55 2.55 -13.13
C MET A 149 -5.08 3.80 -13.88
N ALA A 150 -5.74 4.94 -13.64
CA ALA A 150 -5.34 6.21 -14.24
C ALA A 150 -3.92 6.66 -13.85
N ARG A 151 -3.48 6.30 -12.62
CA ARG A 151 -2.17 6.70 -12.10
C ARG A 151 -1.05 5.72 -12.45
N HIS A 152 -1.31 4.43 -12.29
CA HIS A 152 -0.29 3.38 -12.33
C HIS A 152 -0.39 2.49 -13.56
N GLY A 153 -1.43 2.64 -14.37
CA GLY A 153 -1.73 1.77 -15.50
C GLY A 153 -2.29 0.40 -15.09
N ASN A 154 -2.19 -0.56 -16.01
CA ASN A 154 -2.63 -1.94 -15.83
C ASN A 154 -1.45 -2.93 -15.95
N PRO A 155 -1.46 -4.02 -15.15
CA PRO A 155 -2.56 -4.45 -14.30
C PRO A 155 -2.52 -3.84 -12.90
N ILE A 156 -3.70 -3.69 -12.28
CA ILE A 156 -3.82 -3.50 -10.83
C ILE A 156 -3.88 -4.87 -10.16
N ILE A 157 -2.88 -5.17 -9.34
CA ILE A 157 -2.78 -6.44 -8.59
C ILE A 157 -3.07 -6.15 -7.13
N VAL A 158 -4.04 -6.85 -6.55
CA VAL A 158 -4.45 -6.66 -5.15
C VAL A 158 -4.08 -7.91 -4.34
N LEU A 159 -3.13 -7.77 -3.42
CA LEU A 159 -2.82 -8.78 -2.41
C LEU A 159 -3.54 -8.43 -1.10
N ASN A 160 -4.60 -9.18 -0.81
CA ASN A 160 -5.40 -9.02 0.39
C ASN A 160 -4.93 -9.97 1.50
N LEU A 161 -4.49 -9.41 2.62
CA LEU A 161 -3.91 -10.14 3.74
C LEU A 161 -4.89 -10.34 4.91
N LEU A 162 -6.19 -10.13 4.67
CA LEU A 162 -7.25 -10.42 5.65
C LEU A 162 -7.26 -11.90 6.02
N LYS A 163 -7.59 -12.20 7.29
CA LYS A 163 -7.72 -13.60 7.72
C LYS A 163 -8.88 -14.27 6.98
N ILE A 164 -8.66 -15.53 6.61
CA ILE A 164 -9.66 -16.38 5.96
C ILE A 164 -10.17 -17.40 6.97
N PHE A 165 -9.27 -17.97 7.77
CA PHE A 165 -9.58 -19.07 8.67
C PHE A 165 -9.80 -18.56 10.10
N GLU A 166 -11.05 -18.24 10.44
CA GLU A 166 -11.44 -17.77 11.76
C GLU A 166 -12.54 -18.63 12.40
N LYS A 167 -12.51 -18.77 13.74
CA LYS A 167 -13.57 -19.46 14.51
C LYS A 167 -14.90 -18.70 14.46
N LYS A 168 -14.84 -17.37 14.43
CA LYS A 168 -15.97 -16.45 14.28
C LYS A 168 -15.64 -15.50 13.14
N PRO A 169 -16.55 -15.31 12.16
CA PRO A 169 -16.32 -14.37 11.06
C PRO A 169 -16.05 -12.97 11.60
N HIS A 170 -14.91 -12.40 11.22
CA HIS A 170 -14.55 -11.03 11.55
C HIS A 170 -13.85 -10.40 10.34
N GLU A 171 -12.56 -10.64 10.17
CA GLU A 171 -11.83 -10.24 8.95
C GLU A 171 -12.32 -11.03 7.74
N SER A 172 -12.70 -12.30 7.93
CA SER A 172 -13.18 -13.13 6.83
C SER A 172 -14.51 -12.67 6.24
N ALA A 173 -15.35 -11.95 7.01
CA ALA A 173 -16.57 -11.34 6.49
C ALA A 173 -16.24 -10.17 5.54
N LEU A 174 -15.32 -9.30 5.95
CA LEU A 174 -14.83 -8.19 5.12
C LEU A 174 -14.12 -8.71 3.86
N GLN A 175 -13.35 -9.78 3.99
CA GLN A 175 -12.65 -10.43 2.88
C GLN A 175 -13.63 -10.98 1.84
N LEU A 176 -14.68 -11.66 2.29
CA LEU A 176 -15.70 -12.25 1.41
C LEU A 176 -16.45 -11.15 0.66
N GLU A 177 -16.83 -10.09 1.35
CA GLU A 177 -17.51 -8.97 0.70
C GLU A 177 -16.62 -8.30 -0.33
N PHE A 178 -15.35 -8.03 0.02
CA PHE A 178 -14.44 -7.38 -0.91
C PHE A 178 -14.18 -8.24 -2.16
N ALA A 179 -14.07 -9.57 -2.01
CA ALA A 179 -13.95 -10.47 -3.14
C ALA A 179 -15.16 -10.36 -4.09
N ARG A 180 -16.39 -10.33 -3.54
CA ARG A 180 -17.60 -10.14 -4.37
C ARG A 180 -17.60 -8.81 -5.10
N THR A 181 -17.15 -7.75 -4.46
CA THR A 181 -17.02 -6.44 -5.10
C THR A 181 -16.04 -6.48 -6.26
N ILE A 182 -14.89 -7.15 -6.11
CA ILE A 182 -13.94 -7.30 -7.22
C ILE A 182 -14.56 -8.10 -8.37
N ASP A 183 -15.26 -9.20 -8.07
CA ASP A 183 -15.94 -9.99 -9.09
C ASP A 183 -16.96 -9.13 -9.86
N ASP A 184 -17.79 -8.36 -9.16
CA ASP A 184 -18.79 -7.43 -9.74
C ASP A 184 -18.16 -6.31 -10.60
N ILE A 185 -16.99 -5.80 -10.19
CA ILE A 185 -16.24 -4.82 -10.98
C ILE A 185 -15.68 -5.48 -12.25
N ASN A 186 -15.07 -6.65 -12.11
CA ASN A 186 -14.43 -7.38 -13.21
C ASN A 186 -15.44 -7.91 -14.24
N GLU A 187 -16.64 -8.33 -13.82
CA GLU A 187 -17.71 -8.74 -14.75
C GLU A 187 -18.09 -7.65 -15.75
N ASN A 188 -17.93 -6.38 -15.35
CA ASN A 188 -18.28 -5.21 -16.15
C ASN A 188 -17.05 -4.51 -16.77
N SER A 189 -15.85 -5.08 -16.62
CA SER A 189 -14.59 -4.47 -17.06
C SER A 189 -14.03 -5.17 -18.30
N PRO A 190 -13.37 -4.44 -19.23
CA PRO A 190 -12.65 -5.07 -20.33
C PRO A 190 -11.47 -5.90 -19.81
N ALA A 191 -11.02 -6.88 -20.60
CA ALA A 191 -9.96 -7.81 -20.19
C ALA A 191 -8.66 -7.13 -19.73
N GLU A 192 -8.33 -5.99 -20.32
CA GLU A 192 -7.14 -5.18 -20.00
C GLU A 192 -7.22 -4.44 -18.65
N ASN A 193 -8.43 -4.18 -18.15
CA ASN A 193 -8.68 -3.47 -16.89
C ASN A 193 -9.06 -4.41 -15.74
N LEU A 194 -8.93 -5.73 -15.94
CA LEU A 194 -9.26 -6.70 -14.91
C LEU A 194 -8.34 -6.52 -13.70
N ILE A 195 -8.96 -6.37 -12.53
CA ILE A 195 -8.25 -6.32 -11.26
C ILE A 195 -7.83 -7.74 -10.90
N LEU A 196 -6.52 -7.97 -10.80
CA LEU A 196 -5.97 -9.26 -10.40
C LEU A 196 -5.99 -9.36 -8.88
N TYR A 197 -6.90 -10.16 -8.34
CA TYR A 197 -7.13 -10.24 -6.89
C TYR A 197 -6.61 -11.55 -6.28
N ALA A 198 -5.87 -11.40 -5.19
CA ALA A 198 -5.25 -12.46 -4.43
C ALA A 198 -5.62 -12.33 -2.94
N CYS A 199 -5.93 -13.44 -2.28
CA CYS A 199 -6.17 -13.46 -0.83
C CYS A 199 -5.24 -14.44 -0.13
N MET A 200 -4.50 -13.96 0.86
CA MET A 200 -3.49 -14.76 1.57
C MET A 200 -3.62 -14.59 3.08
N ASP A 201 -4.05 -15.65 3.76
CA ASP A 201 -4.01 -15.72 5.22
C ASP A 201 -2.59 -16.03 5.68
N MET A 202 -1.82 -14.99 6.03
CA MET A 202 -0.41 -15.15 6.43
C MET A 202 -0.23 -16.12 7.60
N LYS A 203 -1.19 -16.23 8.53
CA LYS A 203 -1.10 -17.14 9.68
C LYS A 203 -1.15 -18.60 9.23
N TYR A 204 -2.00 -18.90 8.25
CA TYR A 204 -2.13 -20.25 7.69
C TYR A 204 -0.83 -20.73 7.02
N TYR A 205 -0.16 -19.85 6.27
CA TYR A 205 1.08 -20.17 5.57
C TYR A 205 2.31 -20.15 6.47
N SER A 206 2.34 -19.25 7.48
CA SER A 206 3.43 -19.23 8.48
C SER A 206 3.58 -20.58 9.19
N GLN A 207 2.48 -21.31 9.38
CA GLN A 207 2.47 -22.65 9.99
C GLN A 207 2.96 -23.77 9.05
N ARG A 208 3.25 -23.48 7.78
CA ARG A 208 3.60 -24.45 6.73
C ARG A 208 4.92 -24.08 6.03
N GLY A 209 5.97 -23.86 6.81
CA GLY A 209 7.32 -23.61 6.27
C GLY A 209 7.71 -22.13 6.18
N GLY A 210 6.98 -21.24 6.85
CA GLY A 210 7.26 -19.80 6.87
C GLY A 210 6.53 -19.05 5.76
N ILE A 211 6.25 -17.76 6.01
CA ILE A 211 5.47 -16.92 5.09
C ILE A 211 6.30 -16.32 3.96
N LEU A 212 7.62 -16.12 4.18
CA LEU A 212 8.51 -15.43 3.24
C LEU A 212 8.50 -16.07 1.83
N PRO A 213 8.67 -17.40 1.64
CA PRO A 213 8.73 -17.97 0.30
C PRO A 213 7.45 -17.72 -0.52
N TYR A 214 6.29 -17.75 0.13
CA TYR A 214 5.01 -17.48 -0.52
C TYR A 214 4.86 -16.01 -0.92
N LEU A 215 5.34 -15.08 -0.07
CA LEU A 215 5.33 -13.66 -0.40
C LEU A 215 6.33 -13.31 -1.50
N LEU A 216 7.51 -13.93 -1.51
CA LEU A 216 8.50 -13.77 -2.58
C LEU A 216 7.95 -14.24 -3.92
N LEU A 217 7.22 -15.35 -3.94
CA LEU A 217 6.56 -15.83 -5.15
C LEU A 217 5.52 -14.84 -5.66
N VAL A 218 4.60 -14.40 -4.79
CA VAL A 218 3.60 -13.39 -5.18
C VAL A 218 4.29 -12.10 -5.65
N GLY A 219 5.38 -11.72 -4.98
CA GLY A 219 6.20 -10.58 -5.35
C GLY A 219 6.77 -10.69 -6.76
N SER A 220 7.39 -11.83 -7.10
CA SER A 220 7.94 -12.12 -8.43
C SER A 220 6.87 -12.08 -9.50
N SER A 221 5.77 -12.83 -9.31
CA SER A 221 4.68 -12.89 -10.29
C SER A 221 3.99 -11.53 -10.48
N ALA A 222 3.92 -10.71 -9.43
CA ALA A 222 3.39 -9.36 -9.54
C ALA A 222 4.36 -8.43 -10.29
N LEU A 223 5.66 -8.52 -10.00
CA LEU A 223 6.69 -7.71 -10.64
C LEU A 223 6.84 -8.02 -12.13
N GLU A 224 6.79 -9.30 -12.53
CA GLU A 224 6.84 -9.71 -13.93
C GLU A 224 5.71 -9.09 -14.76
N ARG A 225 4.53 -8.90 -14.15
CA ARG A 225 3.35 -8.32 -14.81
C ARG A 225 3.32 -6.80 -14.78
N THR A 226 3.92 -6.19 -13.75
CA THR A 226 3.88 -4.73 -13.54
C THR A 226 5.10 -4.03 -14.10
N GLY A 227 6.24 -4.72 -14.18
CA GLY A 227 7.52 -4.18 -14.62
C GLY A 227 8.19 -3.26 -13.59
N ILE A 228 9.33 -2.73 -13.99
CA ILE A 228 10.06 -1.67 -13.27
C ILE A 228 10.29 -0.49 -14.23
N PHE A 229 10.45 0.70 -13.67
CA PHE A 229 10.96 1.84 -14.41
C PHE A 229 12.49 1.73 -14.54
N HIS A 230 13.01 1.96 -15.74
CA HIS A 230 14.45 2.01 -16.03
C HIS A 230 14.70 3.11 -17.05
N CYS A 231 15.54 4.08 -16.69
CA CYS A 231 15.93 5.19 -17.53
C CYS A 231 17.45 5.26 -17.65
N ARG A 232 17.93 5.52 -18.87
CA ARG A 232 19.33 5.78 -19.17
C ARG A 232 19.51 7.26 -19.44
N ILE A 233 20.55 7.85 -18.88
CA ILE A 233 20.87 9.26 -19.00
C ILE A 233 22.23 9.38 -19.68
N THR A 234 22.28 10.10 -20.80
CA THR A 234 23.50 10.28 -21.60
C THR A 234 23.81 11.76 -21.82
N PRO A 235 25.08 12.18 -21.76
CA PRO A 235 25.45 13.56 -22.06
C PRO A 235 25.30 13.84 -23.57
N THR A 236 24.73 14.98 -23.93
CA THR A 236 24.59 15.43 -25.31
C THR A 236 25.82 16.23 -25.71
N SER A 237 26.81 15.59 -26.36
CA SER A 237 28.14 16.19 -26.63
C SER A 237 28.20 17.23 -27.77
N ALA A 238 27.14 18.02 -28.05
CA ALA A 238 27.09 18.85 -29.27
C ALA A 238 27.33 20.36 -29.08
N SER A 239 27.22 20.90 -27.88
CA SER A 239 27.44 22.33 -27.60
C SER A 239 27.79 22.48 -26.13
N GLY A 240 28.70 23.37 -25.75
CA GLY A 240 29.21 23.54 -24.37
C GLY A 240 28.20 23.81 -23.25
N ASP A 241 26.90 23.65 -23.49
CA ASP A 241 25.85 23.47 -22.50
C ASP A 241 25.71 21.98 -22.15
N SER A 242 25.92 21.62 -20.89
CA SER A 242 25.70 20.26 -20.37
C SER A 242 24.21 19.89 -20.43
N THR A 243 23.75 19.49 -21.60
CA THR A 243 22.38 18.99 -21.82
C THR A 243 22.39 17.47 -21.77
N TRP A 244 21.45 16.90 -21.02
CA TRP A 244 21.36 15.45 -20.79
C TRP A 244 20.17 14.91 -21.58
N LYS A 245 20.37 13.76 -22.23
CA LYS A 245 19.31 13.04 -22.92
C LYS A 245 18.86 11.87 -22.05
N GLU A 246 17.58 11.85 -21.75
CA GLU A 246 16.89 10.79 -21.02
C GLU A 246 16.27 9.80 -22.01
N GLU A 247 16.52 8.52 -21.81
CA GLU A 247 15.96 7.41 -22.58
C GLU A 247 15.25 6.45 -21.62
N VAL A 248 13.92 6.42 -21.67
CA VAL A 248 13.13 5.45 -20.90
C VAL A 248 13.25 4.09 -21.59
N VAL A 249 14.01 3.18 -20.96
CA VAL A 249 14.25 1.81 -21.46
C VAL A 249 13.06 0.91 -21.11
N ARG A 250 12.53 1.05 -19.89
CA ARG A 250 11.34 0.35 -19.41
C ARG A 250 10.48 1.28 -18.57
N ALA A 251 9.17 1.14 -18.67
CA ALA A 251 8.21 1.79 -17.79
C ALA A 251 7.52 0.72 -16.92
N GLN A 252 7.26 1.05 -15.66
CA GLN A 252 6.34 0.29 -14.84
C GLN A 252 4.92 0.59 -15.33
N LEU A 253 4.17 -0.45 -15.71
CA LEU A 253 2.86 -0.33 -16.36
C LEU A 253 1.69 -0.64 -15.43
N GLY A 254 1.95 -1.19 -14.24
CA GLY A 254 0.91 -1.53 -13.27
C GLY A 254 1.44 -1.45 -11.84
N VAL A 255 0.62 -1.84 -10.85
CA VAL A 255 1.02 -1.76 -9.43
C VAL A 255 0.49 -2.90 -8.58
N LEU A 256 1.31 -3.36 -7.63
CA LEU A 256 0.90 -4.22 -6.54
C LEU A 256 0.36 -3.36 -5.38
N ARG A 257 -0.91 -3.58 -5.04
CA ARG A 257 -1.57 -3.01 -3.88
C ARG A 257 -1.74 -4.07 -2.78
N THR A 258 -1.21 -3.80 -1.59
CA THR A 258 -1.40 -4.65 -0.41
C THR A 258 -2.48 -4.09 0.51
N ASN A 259 -3.48 -4.92 0.82
CA ASN A 259 -4.57 -4.58 1.73
C ASN A 259 -4.48 -5.42 3.01
N CYS A 260 -4.91 -4.84 4.13
CA CYS A 260 -5.04 -5.55 5.38
C CYS A 260 -6.10 -4.89 6.28
N LEU A 261 -6.61 -5.59 7.29
CA LEU A 261 -7.48 -4.98 8.31
C LEU A 261 -6.72 -3.86 9.02
N ASP A 262 -5.47 -4.14 9.38
CA ASP A 262 -4.55 -3.22 10.02
C ASP A 262 -3.27 -3.22 9.20
N CYS A 263 -3.13 -2.14 8.46
CA CYS A 263 -2.26 -1.88 7.32
C CYS A 263 -0.78 -1.76 7.66
N LEU A 264 -0.29 -2.50 8.66
CA LEU A 264 1.10 -2.31 9.06
C LEU A 264 1.95 -3.56 9.17
N ASP A 265 1.71 -4.50 10.08
CA ASP A 265 2.66 -5.61 10.22
C ASP A 265 2.64 -6.57 9.02
N ARG A 266 1.43 -7.02 8.65
CA ARG A 266 1.22 -7.94 7.54
C ARG A 266 1.58 -7.30 6.20
N THR A 267 1.22 -6.04 6.01
CA THR A 267 1.52 -5.30 4.78
C THR A 267 3.01 -4.98 4.68
N ASN A 268 3.70 -4.59 5.76
CA ASN A 268 5.13 -4.28 5.69
C ASN A 268 5.95 -5.52 5.30
N SER A 269 5.58 -6.68 5.84
CA SER A 269 6.12 -7.97 5.42
C SER A 269 5.93 -8.28 3.93
N ALA A 270 4.72 -8.08 3.40
CA ALA A 270 4.44 -8.29 1.99
C ALA A 270 5.16 -7.26 1.09
N GLN A 271 5.21 -6.00 1.53
CA GLN A 271 5.90 -4.93 0.81
C GLN A 271 7.41 -5.17 0.74
N TYR A 272 8.02 -5.66 1.84
CA TYR A 272 9.42 -6.07 1.86
C TYR A 272 9.69 -7.21 0.88
N ALA A 273 8.84 -8.24 0.87
CA ALA A 273 9.02 -9.38 -0.04
C ALA A 273 8.96 -8.95 -1.52
N TYR A 274 8.03 -8.06 -1.88
CA TYR A 274 8.00 -7.47 -3.23
C TYR A 274 9.25 -6.62 -3.50
N ALA A 275 9.70 -5.84 -2.50
CA ALA A 275 10.83 -4.95 -2.62
C ALA A 275 12.17 -5.67 -2.84
N ILE A 276 12.42 -6.76 -2.09
CA ILE A 276 13.66 -7.54 -2.25
C ILE A 276 13.69 -8.28 -3.58
N THR A 277 12.54 -8.77 -4.06
CA THR A 277 12.43 -9.31 -5.42
C THR A 277 12.71 -8.22 -6.46
N ALA A 278 12.08 -7.05 -6.33
CA ALA A 278 12.30 -5.93 -7.25
C ALA A 278 13.73 -5.40 -7.21
N PHE A 279 14.38 -5.44 -6.05
CA PHE A 279 15.76 -5.02 -5.89
C PHE A 279 16.72 -5.87 -6.73
N GLY A 280 16.51 -7.19 -6.78
CA GLY A 280 17.25 -8.07 -7.67
C GLY A 280 17.11 -7.70 -9.15
N HIS A 281 15.89 -7.42 -9.61
CA HIS A 281 15.64 -6.95 -10.99
C HIS A 281 16.23 -5.57 -11.27
N GLN A 282 16.24 -4.67 -10.29
CA GLN A 282 16.86 -3.35 -10.44
C GLN A 282 18.38 -3.45 -10.56
N LEU A 283 19.02 -4.28 -9.75
CA LEU A 283 20.47 -4.51 -9.82
C LEU A 283 20.86 -5.20 -11.14
N GLU A 284 20.07 -6.14 -11.64
CA GLU A 284 20.28 -6.77 -12.95
C GLU A 284 20.13 -5.76 -14.09
N ALA A 285 19.09 -4.92 -14.07
CA ALA A 285 18.87 -3.89 -15.08
C ALA A 285 20.00 -2.85 -15.14
N LEU A 286 20.68 -2.60 -14.01
CA LEU A 286 21.86 -1.76 -13.91
C LEU A 286 23.18 -2.49 -14.26
N GLY A 287 23.14 -3.80 -14.51
CA GLY A 287 24.32 -4.62 -14.77
C GLY A 287 25.24 -4.76 -13.55
N LEU A 288 24.66 -4.78 -12.35
CA LEU A 288 25.38 -4.90 -11.06
C LEU A 288 25.46 -6.36 -10.58
N ILE A 289 24.48 -7.19 -10.92
CA ILE A 289 24.44 -8.62 -10.62
C ILE A 289 23.94 -9.41 -11.83
N GLU A 290 24.27 -10.71 -11.88
CA GLU A 290 23.80 -11.63 -12.94
C GLU A 290 22.55 -12.42 -12.52
N GLU A 291 22.46 -12.78 -11.22
CA GLU A 291 21.33 -13.53 -10.68
C GLU A 291 20.31 -12.59 -10.05
N LEU A 292 19.03 -12.72 -10.43
CA LEU A 292 17.94 -11.91 -9.89
C LEU A 292 17.65 -12.20 -8.41
N LYS A 293 18.01 -13.38 -7.92
CA LYS A 293 17.66 -13.82 -6.57
C LYS A 293 18.76 -13.44 -5.59
N ILE A 294 18.45 -12.53 -4.70
CA ILE A 294 19.31 -12.19 -3.56
C ILE A 294 19.13 -13.25 -2.47
N SER A 295 20.22 -13.89 -2.07
CA SER A 295 20.20 -14.92 -1.02
C SER A 295 19.84 -14.32 0.34
N GLU A 296 19.18 -15.09 1.20
CA GLU A 296 18.92 -14.68 2.59
C GLU A 296 20.21 -14.50 3.39
N ASP A 297 21.31 -15.14 2.98
CA ASP A 297 22.64 -15.00 3.59
C ASP A 297 23.40 -13.75 3.09
N ASP A 298 22.88 -13.06 2.07
CA ASP A 298 23.52 -11.87 1.50
C ASP A 298 23.27 -10.64 2.40
N PRO A 299 24.30 -9.85 2.76
CA PRO A 299 24.12 -8.60 3.50
C PRO A 299 23.11 -7.64 2.86
N LEU A 300 23.01 -7.64 1.53
CA LEU A 300 22.04 -6.83 0.80
C LEU A 300 20.59 -7.17 1.18
N PHE A 301 20.29 -8.44 1.40
CA PHE A 301 18.97 -8.89 1.86
C PHE A 301 18.59 -8.24 3.18
N HIS A 302 19.50 -8.30 4.16
CA HIS A 302 19.29 -7.71 5.47
C HIS A 302 19.26 -6.18 5.46
N ASN A 303 20.09 -5.53 4.63
CA ASN A 303 20.08 -4.07 4.53
C ASN A 303 18.76 -3.53 3.98
N VAL A 304 18.17 -4.18 2.95
CA VAL A 304 16.84 -3.82 2.46
C VAL A 304 15.78 -4.08 3.53
N MET A 305 15.92 -5.18 4.26
CA MET A 305 15.01 -5.54 5.35
C MET A 305 14.98 -4.46 6.44
N ASP A 306 16.14 -3.97 6.86
CA ASP A 306 16.27 -2.92 7.88
C ASP A 306 15.59 -1.62 7.43
N LEU A 307 15.74 -1.23 6.15
CA LEU A 307 15.07 -0.04 5.61
C LEU A 307 13.55 -0.16 5.63
N TYR A 308 13.02 -1.33 5.28
CA TYR A 308 11.58 -1.59 5.32
C TYR A 308 11.06 -1.70 6.75
N GLU A 309 11.87 -2.20 7.68
CA GLU A 309 11.57 -2.21 9.11
C GLU A 309 11.43 -0.78 9.65
N GLU A 310 12.43 0.08 9.40
CA GLU A 310 12.42 1.50 9.78
C GLU A 310 11.23 2.25 9.17
N MET A 311 10.98 2.04 7.86
CA MET A 311 9.82 2.62 7.17
C MET A 311 8.50 2.17 7.83
N GLY A 312 8.40 0.88 8.18
CA GLY A 312 7.25 0.31 8.87
C GLY A 312 6.98 1.00 10.20
N ASP A 313 8.01 1.20 11.02
CA ASP A 313 7.89 1.89 12.31
C ASP A 313 7.45 3.34 12.18
N VAL A 314 8.04 4.09 11.25
CA VAL A 314 7.67 5.49 11.00
C VAL A 314 6.21 5.60 10.60
N LEU A 315 5.76 4.78 9.65
CA LEU A 315 4.37 4.79 9.22
C LEU A 315 3.41 4.29 10.31
N SER A 316 3.88 3.41 11.22
CA SER A 316 3.13 2.96 12.39
C SER A 316 2.87 4.10 13.35
N MET A 317 3.93 4.81 13.72
CA MET A 317 3.86 5.93 14.65
C MET A 317 2.90 7.00 14.14
N GLN A 318 2.89 7.24 12.83
CA GLN A 318 1.98 8.18 12.18
C GLN A 318 0.51 7.74 12.17
N TYR A 319 0.23 6.44 12.12
CA TYR A 319 -1.15 5.92 12.02
C TYR A 319 -1.76 5.51 13.36
N THR A 320 -0.99 4.82 14.20
CA THR A 320 -1.44 4.22 15.47
C THR A 320 -0.79 4.84 16.70
N GLY A 321 0.27 5.64 16.54
CA GLY A 321 1.02 6.22 17.67
C GLY A 321 1.95 5.23 18.38
N SER A 322 2.19 4.05 17.82
CA SER A 322 3.13 3.05 18.33
C SER A 322 4.00 2.48 17.22
N ALA A 323 5.14 1.87 17.56
CA ALA A 323 5.97 1.11 16.62
C ALA A 323 5.22 -0.13 16.07
N ALA A 324 5.71 -0.67 14.95
CA ALA A 324 5.19 -1.89 14.35
C ALA A 324 5.61 -3.14 15.15
N GLN A 325 4.93 -4.27 14.96
CA GLN A 325 5.21 -5.51 15.67
C GLN A 325 6.25 -6.41 14.96
N HIS A 326 6.65 -6.12 13.71
CA HIS A 326 7.80 -6.68 12.96
C HIS A 326 8.05 -8.19 13.05
N LYS A 327 7.02 -9.00 13.33
CA LYS A 327 7.16 -10.42 13.67
C LYS A 327 7.96 -11.24 12.66
N MET A 328 7.70 -11.05 11.37
CA MET A 328 8.42 -11.76 10.31
C MET A 328 9.90 -11.39 10.26
N PHE A 329 10.25 -10.12 10.46
CA PHE A 329 11.63 -9.64 10.45
C PHE A 329 12.42 -10.23 11.63
N TRP A 330 11.81 -10.28 12.81
CA TRP A 330 12.40 -10.95 13.98
C TRP A 330 12.63 -12.44 13.76
N ASP A 331 11.66 -13.12 13.13
CA ASP A 331 11.76 -14.54 12.81
C ASP A 331 12.94 -14.79 11.84
N ILE A 332 13.08 -13.97 10.80
CA ILE A 332 14.20 -14.05 9.83
C ILE A 332 15.55 -13.78 10.50
N LYS A 333 15.64 -12.74 11.33
CA LYS A 333 16.88 -12.38 12.06
C LYS A 333 17.22 -13.35 13.20
N GLY A 334 16.38 -14.34 13.49
CA GLY A 334 16.55 -15.24 14.64
C GLY A 334 16.38 -14.55 16.01
N GLN A 335 15.79 -13.35 16.04
CA GLN A 335 15.66 -12.52 17.23
C GLN A 335 14.35 -12.76 18.01
N SER A 336 13.45 -13.59 17.50
CA SER A 336 12.15 -13.88 18.15
C SER A 336 12.25 -14.47 19.56
N CYS A 337 13.39 -15.08 19.93
CA CYS A 337 13.64 -15.58 21.28
C CYS A 337 14.21 -14.48 22.23
N VAL A 338 14.85 -13.45 21.67
CA VAL A 338 15.55 -12.39 22.43
C VAL A 338 14.60 -11.26 22.82
N ILE A 339 13.53 -11.06 22.05
CA ILE A 339 12.50 -10.07 22.36
C ILE A 339 11.58 -10.63 23.44
N SER A 340 11.58 -9.99 24.62
CA SER A 340 10.74 -10.41 25.74
C SER A 340 9.27 -10.40 25.36
N SER A 341 8.49 -11.42 25.74
CA SER A 341 7.03 -11.48 25.53
C SER A 341 6.30 -10.23 26.09
N PHE A 342 6.92 -9.50 27.01
CA PHE A 342 6.41 -8.26 27.56
C PHE A 342 6.41 -7.10 26.55
N GLN A 343 7.44 -6.98 25.72
CA GLN A 343 7.50 -5.95 24.67
C GLN A 343 6.45 -6.21 23.58
N GLU A 344 6.18 -7.47 23.24
CA GLU A 344 5.09 -7.85 22.31
C GLU A 344 3.72 -7.45 22.87
N VAL A 345 3.49 -7.71 24.17
CA VAL A 345 2.25 -7.33 24.86
C VAL A 345 2.08 -5.82 24.88
N ILE A 346 3.11 -5.05 25.23
CA ILE A 346 3.07 -3.58 25.20
C ILE A 346 2.72 -3.08 23.80
N ARG A 347 3.45 -3.52 22.77
CA ARG A 347 3.21 -3.11 21.38
C ARG A 347 1.81 -3.48 20.89
N SER A 348 1.21 -4.56 21.41
CA SER A 348 -0.16 -4.96 21.04
C SER A 348 -1.25 -4.10 21.69
N ILE A 349 -0.97 -3.51 22.86
CA ILE A 349 -1.94 -2.73 23.66
C ILE A 349 -1.84 -1.23 23.33
N GLN A 350 -0.64 -0.75 23.00
CA GLN A 350 -0.34 0.66 22.78
C GLN A 350 -1.27 1.36 21.76
N PRO A 351 -1.62 0.76 20.60
CA PRO A 351 -2.58 1.35 19.67
C PRO A 351 -3.96 1.58 20.29
N TYR A 352 -4.41 0.69 21.17
CA TYR A 352 -5.70 0.82 21.84
C TYR A 352 -5.67 1.92 22.89
N MET A 353 -4.56 2.03 23.64
CA MET A 353 -4.38 3.13 24.58
C MET A 353 -4.30 4.48 23.87
N HIS A 354 -3.64 4.56 22.72
CA HIS A 354 -3.56 5.78 21.94
C HIS A 354 -4.92 6.21 21.36
N ASN A 355 -5.67 5.24 20.83
CA ASN A 355 -7.06 5.43 20.39
C ASN A 355 -7.97 5.95 21.51
N THR A 356 -7.79 5.37 22.70
CA THR A 356 -8.30 5.79 24.01
C THR A 356 -8.53 7.30 24.19
N LEU A 357 -7.49 8.00 23.77
CA LEU A 357 -6.94 9.06 24.54
C LEU A 357 -6.62 10.21 23.58
N TRP A 358 -5.79 10.00 22.58
CA TRP A 358 -5.27 11.09 21.73
C TRP A 358 -5.85 11.13 20.31
N ASP A 359 -6.54 10.07 19.84
CA ASP A 359 -7.02 9.99 18.46
C ASP A 359 -7.98 11.12 18.08
N ARG A 360 -8.87 11.54 19.00
CA ARG A 360 -9.78 12.65 18.73
C ARG A 360 -9.03 13.97 18.51
N GLY A 361 -8.10 14.31 19.41
CA GLY A 361 -7.29 15.52 19.26
C GLY A 361 -6.40 15.49 18.01
N LYS A 362 -5.90 14.31 17.62
CA LYS A 362 -5.16 14.13 16.35
C LYS A 362 -6.05 14.39 15.13
N GLN A 363 -7.27 13.84 15.10
CA GLN A 363 -8.19 14.09 13.99
C GLN A 363 -8.58 15.57 13.91
N ASP A 364 -8.82 16.22 15.05
CA ASP A 364 -9.14 17.64 15.10
C ASP A 364 -8.00 18.50 14.55
N ALA A 365 -6.75 18.18 14.92
CA ALA A 365 -5.57 18.84 14.36
C ALA A 365 -5.43 18.62 12.84
N LEU A 366 -5.69 17.41 12.34
CA LEU A 366 -5.69 17.12 10.90
C LEU A 366 -6.80 17.89 10.16
N ASN A 367 -7.99 18.00 10.76
CA ASN A 367 -9.10 18.75 10.16
C ASN A 367 -8.76 20.23 10.00
N VAL A 368 -8.06 20.82 10.96
CA VAL A 368 -7.55 22.19 10.85
C VAL A 368 -6.44 22.30 9.81
N LEU A 369 -5.48 21.36 9.84
CA LEU A 369 -4.34 21.34 8.92
C LEU A 369 -4.76 21.28 7.44
N PHE A 370 -5.77 20.48 7.13
CA PHE A 370 -6.28 20.31 5.77
C PHE A 370 -7.43 21.25 5.41
N GLY A 371 -7.85 22.12 6.32
CA GLY A 371 -8.88 23.12 6.06
C GLY A 371 -10.31 22.59 6.10
N HIS A 372 -10.53 21.34 6.50
CA HIS A 372 -11.87 20.79 6.78
C HIS A 372 -12.56 21.55 7.93
N CYS A 373 -11.79 22.17 8.82
CA CYS A 373 -12.29 23.08 9.84
C CYS A 373 -11.47 24.36 9.88
N GLN A 374 -12.13 25.51 9.73
CA GLN A 374 -11.51 26.84 9.83
C GLN A 374 -12.07 27.57 11.05
N PRO A 375 -11.27 27.75 12.13
CA PRO A 375 -11.75 28.43 13.33
C PRO A 375 -12.04 29.91 13.04
N GLN A 376 -13.23 30.37 13.43
CA GLN A 376 -13.62 31.77 13.32
C GLN A 376 -13.56 32.45 14.70
N GLN A 377 -13.05 33.68 14.74
CA GLN A 377 -12.93 34.43 15.99
C GLN A 377 -14.29 34.58 16.68
N GLY A 378 -14.35 34.21 17.96
CA GLY A 378 -15.57 34.35 18.78
C GLY A 378 -16.64 33.29 18.53
N LYS A 379 -16.44 32.33 17.62
CA LYS A 379 -17.36 31.21 17.40
C LYS A 379 -16.78 29.92 18.00
N PRO A 380 -17.59 29.08 18.68
CA PRO A 380 -17.14 27.75 19.07
C PRO A 380 -16.78 26.95 17.81
N LEU A 381 -15.77 26.09 17.92
CA LEU A 381 -15.46 25.14 16.86
C LEU A 381 -16.72 24.31 16.57
N PRO A 382 -17.16 24.20 15.31
CA PRO A 382 -18.30 23.34 14.97
C PRO A 382 -18.01 21.90 15.44
N PRO A 383 -19.03 21.12 15.83
CA PRO A 383 -18.84 19.72 16.18
C PRO A 383 -18.20 19.03 14.98
N LEU A 384 -16.94 18.61 15.13
CA LEU A 384 -16.19 17.96 14.06
C LEU A 384 -16.82 16.60 13.79
N LEU A 385 -17.73 16.56 12.81
CA LEU A 385 -18.44 15.35 12.41
C LEU A 385 -17.42 14.32 11.93
N CYS A 386 -17.26 13.28 12.73
CA CYS A 386 -16.56 12.09 12.32
C CYS A 386 -17.46 11.33 11.32
N GLY A 387 -17.43 11.71 10.04
CA GLY A 387 -17.91 10.82 8.98
C GLY A 387 -18.87 11.32 7.92
N SER A 388 -19.11 12.62 7.72
CA SER A 388 -19.87 13.07 6.54
C SER A 388 -19.29 14.38 6.02
N GLU A 389 -18.55 14.32 4.92
CA GLU A 389 -18.28 15.50 4.09
C GLU A 389 -19.56 15.82 3.30
N ALA A 390 -20.56 16.38 3.96
CA ALA A 390 -21.69 16.98 3.27
C ALA A 390 -21.25 18.37 2.80
N SER A 391 -21.31 18.57 1.49
CA SER A 391 -21.20 19.84 0.79
C SER A 391 -21.85 20.99 1.57
N CYS A 392 -21.08 22.03 1.85
CA CYS A 392 -21.62 23.32 2.27
C CYS A 392 -22.37 23.95 1.09
N ASN A 393 -23.66 23.67 1.00
CA ASN A 393 -24.69 24.54 0.45
C ASN A 393 -25.99 24.03 1.05
N ASP A 394 -26.57 24.76 1.99
CA ASP A 394 -28.00 25.04 1.99
C ASP A 394 -28.33 26.03 3.11
N GLU A 395 -29.02 27.09 2.70
CA GLU A 395 -29.64 28.07 3.58
C GLU A 395 -30.66 27.40 4.50
N GLU A 396 -30.75 27.94 5.71
CA GLU A 396 -31.70 27.58 6.74
C GLU A 396 -33.12 27.47 6.18
N HIS A 397 -33.88 26.43 6.57
CA HIS A 397 -35.22 26.59 7.13
C HIS A 397 -35.58 25.35 7.97
N GLY A 398 -35.82 25.59 9.26
CA GLY A 398 -36.08 24.56 10.25
C GLY A 398 -37.51 24.04 10.24
N SER A 399 -37.66 22.78 10.62
CA SER A 399 -38.74 22.31 11.51
C SER A 399 -38.39 20.91 11.99
N GLY A 400 -38.43 20.70 13.30
CA GLY A 400 -38.04 19.44 13.91
C GLY A 400 -39.06 18.31 13.73
N SER A 401 -38.56 17.09 13.69
CA SER A 401 -39.29 15.90 14.13
C SER A 401 -38.31 14.84 14.64
N ASN A 402 -38.38 14.57 15.95
CA ASN A 402 -37.74 13.41 16.57
C ASN A 402 -38.32 12.13 15.99
N THR A 403 -37.49 11.30 15.36
CA THR A 403 -37.84 9.91 15.06
C THR A 403 -36.70 9.01 15.52
N MET A 404 -36.88 8.36 16.67
CA MET A 404 -36.10 7.21 17.08
C MET A 404 -36.34 6.09 16.07
N VAL A 405 -35.31 5.71 15.32
CA VAL A 405 -35.34 4.46 14.54
C VAL A 405 -34.63 3.39 15.35
N GLN A 406 -35.43 2.56 16.04
CA GLN A 406 -34.99 1.29 16.60
C GLN A 406 -34.64 0.33 15.45
N GLY A 407 -33.35 0.19 15.14
CA GLY A 407 -32.85 -0.83 14.23
C GLY A 407 -32.99 -2.23 14.83
N ARG A 408 -33.92 -3.03 14.31
CA ARG A 408 -34.07 -4.45 14.64
C ARG A 408 -32.86 -5.24 14.12
N HIS A 409 -32.13 -5.87 15.04
CA HIS A 409 -31.10 -6.85 14.72
C HIS A 409 -31.69 -8.10 14.07
N LEU A 410 -31.24 -8.44 12.87
CA LEU A 410 -31.44 -9.75 12.26
C LEU A 410 -30.15 -10.56 12.45
N VAL A 411 -30.14 -11.40 13.49
CA VAL A 411 -29.09 -12.39 13.74
C VAL A 411 -29.41 -13.61 12.88
N LEU A 412 -28.78 -13.73 11.71
CA LEU A 412 -28.77 -14.99 10.97
C LEU A 412 -27.58 -15.83 11.44
N GLY A 413 -27.86 -16.71 12.39
CA GLY A 413 -27.04 -17.89 12.63
C GLY A 413 -27.59 -19.07 11.84
N THR A 414 -26.74 -19.77 11.11
CA THR A 414 -26.60 -21.23 11.21
C THR A 414 -25.33 -21.66 10.49
N GLN A 415 -24.69 -22.65 11.11
CA GLN A 415 -23.44 -23.26 10.68
C GLN A 415 -23.58 -23.93 9.31
N ASN A 416 -22.55 -23.85 8.48
CA ASN A 416 -22.14 -24.97 7.65
C ASN A 416 -20.61 -25.02 7.61
N ARG A 417 -20.06 -26.03 8.29
CA ARG A 417 -18.75 -26.59 7.98
C ARG A 417 -18.80 -27.15 6.55
N THR A 418 -17.64 -27.27 5.92
CA THR A 418 -17.39 -27.89 4.60
C THR A 418 -17.92 -27.14 3.38
N ARG A 419 -17.13 -26.18 2.89
CA ARG A 419 -16.80 -25.97 1.48
C ARG A 419 -15.56 -25.09 1.45
N GLU A 420 -14.44 -25.59 0.92
CA GLU A 420 -13.34 -24.71 0.52
C GLU A 420 -13.95 -23.59 -0.36
N PRO A 421 -13.69 -22.31 -0.09
CA PRO A 421 -14.20 -21.24 -0.93
C PRO A 421 -13.69 -21.45 -2.36
N LYS A 422 -14.58 -21.39 -3.36
CA LYS A 422 -14.24 -21.47 -4.80
C LYS A 422 -12.99 -20.64 -5.18
N TYR A 423 -12.75 -19.55 -4.46
CA TYR A 423 -11.71 -18.55 -4.67
C TYR A 423 -10.29 -19.00 -4.32
N GLN A 424 -10.10 -20.00 -3.45
CA GLN A 424 -8.76 -20.54 -3.22
C GLN A 424 -8.26 -21.26 -4.47
N LYS A 425 -9.11 -22.08 -5.10
CA LYS A 425 -8.72 -22.86 -6.29
C LYS A 425 -8.43 -21.99 -7.51
N ALA A 426 -9.18 -20.89 -7.70
CA ALA A 426 -8.95 -19.93 -8.79
C ALA A 426 -7.68 -19.09 -8.58
N PHE A 427 -7.35 -18.75 -7.32
CA PHE A 427 -6.06 -18.13 -6.98
C PHE A 427 -4.90 -19.11 -7.22
N TYR A 428 -5.04 -20.37 -6.80
CA TYR A 428 -4.02 -21.40 -7.05
C TYR A 428 -3.84 -21.74 -8.54
N SER A 429 -4.91 -21.73 -9.34
CA SER A 429 -4.82 -21.99 -10.79
C SER A 429 -4.25 -20.80 -11.57
N ASN A 430 -4.53 -19.56 -11.17
CA ASN A 430 -4.07 -18.38 -11.92
C ASN A 430 -2.68 -17.87 -11.49
N PHE A 431 -2.21 -18.22 -10.29
CA PHE A 431 -0.92 -17.74 -9.73
C PHE A 431 0.07 -18.85 -9.33
N MET A 432 -0.36 -20.12 -9.17
CA MET A 432 0.47 -21.18 -8.58
C MET A 432 0.52 -22.50 -9.39
N GLU A 433 0.23 -22.50 -10.71
CA GLU A 433 0.41 -23.71 -11.53
C GLU A 433 1.86 -24.23 -11.55
N ASP A 434 2.84 -23.40 -11.19
CA ASP A 434 4.28 -23.74 -11.18
C ASP A 434 4.88 -24.07 -9.81
N LEU A 435 4.09 -24.18 -8.73
CA LEU A 435 4.64 -24.54 -7.41
C LEU A 435 4.64 -26.06 -7.15
N PRO A 436 5.75 -26.65 -6.66
CA PRO A 436 5.74 -27.99 -6.11
C PRO A 436 4.79 -28.06 -4.89
N PRO A 437 4.07 -29.19 -4.68
CA PRO A 437 3.19 -29.34 -3.52
C PRO A 437 3.97 -29.16 -2.21
N ALA A 438 3.33 -28.51 -1.23
CA ALA A 438 3.89 -28.00 0.04
C ALA A 438 4.59 -29.02 0.98
N GLY A 439 4.85 -30.24 0.53
CA GLY A 439 5.70 -31.24 1.18
C GLY A 439 7.03 -31.54 0.45
N SER A 440 7.34 -30.85 -0.64
CA SER A 440 8.49 -31.18 -1.51
C SER A 440 9.68 -30.21 -1.44
N LEU A 441 9.55 -29.06 -0.77
CA LEU A 441 10.68 -28.15 -0.55
C LEU A 441 11.57 -28.66 0.59
N LYS A 442 12.56 -29.50 0.24
CA LYS A 442 13.74 -29.71 1.08
C LYS A 442 14.63 -28.48 0.99
N LYS A 443 15.37 -28.17 2.07
CA LYS A 443 16.27 -27.01 2.27
C LYS A 443 17.37 -26.78 1.20
N SER A 444 17.40 -27.53 0.10
CA SER A 444 18.25 -27.26 -1.04
C SER A 444 17.65 -27.92 -2.29
N SER A 445 16.96 -27.16 -3.13
CA SER A 445 16.75 -27.56 -4.53
C SER A 445 16.22 -26.41 -5.35
N VAL A 446 16.98 -26.13 -6.42
CA VAL A 446 16.69 -25.29 -7.58
C VAL A 446 15.28 -25.55 -8.10
N LEU A 447 14.51 -24.47 -8.34
CA LEU A 447 13.27 -24.51 -9.11
C LEU A 447 13.61 -24.23 -10.59
N PRO A 448 13.08 -25.00 -11.55
CA PRO A 448 13.30 -24.74 -12.97
C PRO A 448 12.45 -23.55 -13.44
N LEU A 449 13.01 -22.76 -14.36
CA LEU A 449 12.32 -21.68 -15.07
C LEU A 449 11.19 -22.24 -15.96
N PRO A 450 10.06 -21.53 -16.14
CA PRO A 450 9.05 -21.89 -17.13
C PRO A 450 9.59 -21.66 -18.55
N ALA A 451 9.24 -22.57 -19.46
CA ALA A 451 9.66 -22.55 -20.86
C ALA A 451 9.08 -21.33 -21.60
N ALA A 452 9.92 -20.72 -22.44
CA ALA A 452 9.54 -19.63 -23.33
C ALA A 452 8.33 -20.01 -24.22
N ALA A 453 7.42 -19.07 -24.40
CA ALA A 453 6.28 -19.20 -25.31
C ALA A 453 6.76 -19.51 -26.75
N PRO A 454 6.00 -20.33 -27.51
CA PRO A 454 6.39 -20.71 -28.87
C PRO A 454 6.33 -19.50 -29.81
N THR A 455 7.37 -19.35 -30.63
CA THR A 455 7.36 -18.49 -31.82
C THR A 455 6.52 -19.16 -32.90
N ASP A 456 5.48 -18.47 -33.36
CA ASP A 456 4.74 -18.81 -34.58
C ASP A 456 5.68 -18.66 -35.79
N GLU A 457 6.16 -19.79 -36.32
CA GLU A 457 6.69 -19.86 -37.68
C GLU A 457 5.53 -20.15 -38.64
N HIS A 458 5.19 -19.14 -39.45
CA HIS A 458 4.42 -19.31 -40.67
C HIS A 458 5.17 -20.21 -41.65
N VAL A 459 4.52 -21.30 -42.05
CA VAL A 459 4.79 -22.02 -43.30
C VAL A 459 3.80 -21.50 -44.33
N ASP A 460 4.29 -20.96 -45.45
CA ASP A 460 3.69 -21.15 -46.77
C ASP A 460 4.74 -20.88 -47.87
N GLU A 461 4.87 -21.91 -48.71
CA GLU A 461 5.62 -22.11 -49.98
C GLU A 461 7.15 -22.15 -50.01
#